data_AF-A0A117SQM4-F1
#
_entry.id   AF-A0A117SQM4-F1
#
_cell.length_a   1.000
_cell.length_b   1.000
_cell.length_c   1.000
_cell.angle_alpha   90.00
_cell.angle_beta   90.00
_cell.angle_gamma   90.00
#
_symmetry.space_group_name_H-M   'P 1'
#
loop_
_entity.id
_entity.type
_entity.pdbx_description
1 polymer ?
#
loop_
_entity_poly.entity_id
_entity_poly.type
_entity_poly.pdbx_seq_one_letter_code
_entity_poly.pdbx_strand_id
1 'polypeptide(L)'
;MERKFSIDELRRRLELALKPAEGSPVIEEVLEHVSNHGVLRGPVDWAFPAWIAYVEYATQRVAETFPLSEEERRAFLNFRETLTRLLWETWMQTKEKLKAVYKAIKNGTCRIEGKSCTRQTGRGCT
;
A
#
# COMPACT_ATOMS: atom_id res chain seq x y z
N MET A 1 0.71 21.87 16.89
CA MET A 1 2.16 21.56 16.95
C MET A 1 2.57 20.99 15.61
N GLU A 2 3.14 21.81 14.72
CA GLU A 2 3.63 21.33 13.41
C GLU A 2 4.88 20.46 13.64
N ARG A 3 4.81 19.17 13.35
CA ARG A 3 6.01 18.32 13.31
C ARG A 3 6.84 18.75 12.11
N LYS A 4 7.98 19.40 12.35
CA LYS A 4 9.03 19.59 11.35
C LYS A 4 9.71 18.23 11.15
N PHE A 5 9.43 17.56 10.04
CA PHE A 5 10.15 16.34 9.67
C PHE A 5 11.52 16.71 9.08
N SER A 6 12.59 16.07 9.58
CA SER A 6 13.92 16.17 8.97
C SER A 6 13.96 15.36 7.65
N ILE A 7 14.77 15.80 6.68
CA ILE A 7 15.10 15.01 5.48
C ILE A 7 15.58 13.60 5.86
N ASP A 8 16.39 13.48 6.92
CA ASP A 8 16.90 12.17 7.38
C ASP A 8 15.78 11.29 7.96
N GLU A 9 14.81 11.88 8.64
CA GLU A 9 13.65 11.13 9.16
C GLU A 9 12.76 10.65 8.01
N LEU A 10 12.50 11.51 7.01
CA LEU A 10 11.77 11.13 5.80
C LEU A 10 12.48 10.02 5.04
N ARG A 11 13.81 10.12 4.89
CA ARG A 11 14.64 9.10 4.27
C ARG A 11 14.48 7.77 5.01
N ARG A 12 14.62 7.75 6.33
CA ARG A 12 14.45 6.54 7.16
C ARG A 12 13.07 5.92 6.99
N ARG A 13 12.01 6.73 6.99
CA ARG A 13 10.62 6.24 6.81
C ARG A 13 10.41 5.65 5.42
N LEU A 14 11.00 6.25 4.39
CA LEU A 14 10.95 5.75 3.02
C LEU A 14 11.75 4.46 2.87
N GLU A 15 12.92 4.34 3.50
CA GLU A 15 13.71 3.11 3.53
C GLU A 15 12.90 1.95 4.14
N LEU A 16 12.17 2.19 5.23
CA LEU A 16 11.26 1.19 5.82
C LEU A 16 10.08 0.86 4.91
N ALA A 17 9.45 1.87 4.30
CA ALA A 17 8.29 1.67 3.43
C ALA A 17 8.63 0.96 2.10
N LEU A 18 9.86 1.14 1.60
CA LEU A 18 10.37 0.55 0.37
C LEU A 18 11.19 -0.73 0.62
N LYS A 19 11.32 -1.19 1.87
CA LYS A 19 12.00 -2.45 2.17
C LYS A 19 11.32 -3.58 1.38
N PRO A 20 12.05 -4.35 0.56
CA PRO A 20 11.48 -5.49 -0.13
C PRO A 20 10.84 -6.45 0.86
N ALA A 21 9.68 -6.99 0.51
CA ALA A 21 9.10 -8.11 1.25
C ALA A 21 9.94 -9.38 0.99
N GLU A 22 10.09 -10.22 2.00
CA GLU A 22 10.83 -11.49 1.90
C GLU A 22 10.05 -12.57 1.12
N GLY A 23 8.83 -12.27 0.72
CA GLY A 23 7.96 -13.11 -0.11
C GLY A 23 6.57 -12.48 -0.25
N SER A 24 5.69 -13.18 -0.98
CA SER A 24 4.26 -12.89 -0.93
C SER A 24 3.71 -13.32 0.42
N PRO A 25 2.87 -12.51 1.08
CA PRO A 25 2.28 -12.87 2.35
C PRO A 25 1.37 -14.09 2.20
N VAL A 26 1.50 -15.05 3.11
CA VAL A 26 0.56 -16.18 3.22
C VAL A 26 -0.66 -15.78 4.04
N ILE A 27 -1.81 -16.39 3.77
CA ILE A 27 -3.08 -15.94 4.36
C ILE A 27 -3.08 -16.05 5.90
N GLU A 28 -2.40 -17.06 6.46
CA GLU A 28 -2.27 -17.26 7.90
C GLU A 28 -1.57 -16.07 8.56
N GLU A 29 -0.45 -15.61 7.99
CA GLU A 29 0.28 -14.43 8.46
C GLU A 29 -0.57 -13.16 8.36
N VAL A 30 -1.34 -13.02 7.27
CA VAL A 30 -2.22 -11.87 7.05
C VAL A 30 -3.31 -11.82 8.11
N LEU A 31 -3.96 -12.95 8.39
CA LEU A 31 -5.01 -13.05 9.40
C LEU A 31 -4.48 -12.82 10.81
N GLU A 32 -3.31 -13.39 11.14
CA GLU A 32 -2.62 -13.13 12.40
C GLU A 32 -2.29 -11.64 12.55
N HIS A 33 -1.76 -11.01 11.50
CA HIS A 33 -1.41 -9.60 11.53
C HIS A 33 -2.64 -8.71 11.75
N VAL A 34 -3.75 -8.96 11.05
CA VAL A 34 -5.01 -8.23 11.25
C VAL A 34 -5.54 -8.45 12.67
N SER A 35 -5.50 -9.68 13.18
CA SER A 35 -5.97 -10.00 14.52
C SER A 35 -5.19 -9.22 15.59
N ASN A 36 -3.86 -9.17 15.45
CA ASN A 36 -2.98 -8.51 16.43
C ASN A 36 -2.98 -6.97 16.33
N HIS A 37 -3.17 -6.40 15.14
CA HIS A 37 -2.97 -4.97 14.89
C HIS A 37 -4.22 -4.21 14.45
N GLY A 38 -5.30 -4.91 14.10
CA GLY A 38 -6.54 -4.35 13.55
C GLY A 38 -6.42 -3.79 12.12
N VAL A 39 -5.22 -3.75 11.54
CA VAL A 39 -4.96 -3.19 10.21
C VAL A 39 -3.74 -3.84 9.57
N LEU A 40 -3.80 -4.10 8.25
CA LEU A 40 -2.64 -4.52 7.47
C LEU A 40 -1.78 -3.30 7.13
N ARG A 41 -0.60 -3.23 7.76
CA ARG A 41 0.37 -2.15 7.58
C ARG A 41 1.78 -2.72 7.48
N GLY A 42 2.64 -2.04 6.73
CA GLY A 42 4.02 -2.49 6.55
C GLY A 42 4.66 -1.83 5.33
N PRO A 43 5.79 -2.39 4.84
CA PRO A 43 6.35 -2.01 3.56
C PRO A 43 5.32 -2.15 2.44
N VAL A 44 5.41 -1.30 1.42
CA VAL A 44 4.46 -1.27 0.31
C VAL A 44 4.39 -2.61 -0.43
N ASP A 45 5.53 -3.29 -0.57
CA ASP A 45 5.62 -4.60 -1.20
C ASP A 45 5.05 -5.74 -0.34
N TRP A 46 4.67 -5.49 0.91
CA TRP A 46 3.97 -6.46 1.75
C TRP A 46 2.51 -6.07 1.97
N ALA A 47 2.25 -4.80 2.29
CA ALA A 47 0.92 -4.33 2.69
C ALA A 47 -0.11 -4.47 1.56
N PHE A 48 0.23 -4.12 0.32
CA PHE A 48 -0.71 -4.25 -0.80
C PHE A 48 -1.02 -5.73 -1.12
N PRO A 49 -0.02 -6.61 -1.30
CA PRO A 49 -0.27 -8.04 -1.42
C PRO A 49 -1.07 -8.64 -0.27
N ALA A 50 -0.82 -8.21 0.97
CA ALA A 50 -1.56 -8.69 2.14
C ALA A 50 -3.05 -8.30 2.07
N TRP A 51 -3.35 -7.06 1.67
CA TRP A 51 -4.73 -6.61 1.45
C TRP A 51 -5.42 -7.40 0.33
N ILE A 52 -4.73 -7.67 -0.77
CA ILE A 52 -5.25 -8.49 -1.87
C ILE A 52 -5.61 -9.89 -1.36
N ALA A 53 -4.67 -10.56 -0.68
CA ALA A 53 -4.88 -11.89 -0.12
C ALA A 53 -6.05 -11.92 0.89
N TYR A 54 -6.14 -10.91 1.76
CA TYR A 54 -7.24 -10.78 2.71
C TYR A 54 -8.60 -10.63 2.03
N VAL A 55 -8.70 -9.77 1.01
CA VAL A 55 -9.94 -9.56 0.25
C VAL A 55 -10.35 -10.84 -0.46
N GLU A 56 -9.42 -11.53 -1.12
CA GLU A 56 -9.67 -12.81 -1.79
C GLU A 56 -10.17 -13.88 -0.80
N TYR A 57 -9.50 -14.01 0.35
CA TYR A 57 -9.93 -14.91 1.42
C TYR A 57 -11.30 -14.56 1.97
N ALA A 58 -11.52 -13.30 2.37
CA ALA A 58 -12.75 -12.87 3.02
C ALA A 58 -13.96 -13.04 2.09
N THR A 59 -13.80 -12.67 0.81
CA THR A 59 -14.85 -12.87 -0.20
C THR A 59 -15.11 -14.34 -0.47
N GLN A 60 -14.08 -15.20 -0.52
CA GLN A 60 -14.30 -16.63 -0.65
C GLN A 60 -15.07 -17.20 0.56
N ARG A 61 -14.65 -16.87 1.79
CA ARG A 61 -15.31 -17.35 3.02
C ARG A 61 -16.77 -16.91 3.11
N VAL A 62 -17.06 -15.66 2.76
CA VAL A 62 -18.44 -15.15 2.72
C VAL A 62 -19.26 -15.92 1.68
N ALA A 63 -18.73 -16.11 0.47
CA ALA A 63 -19.44 -16.85 -0.58
C ALA A 63 -19.68 -18.33 -0.23
N GLU A 64 -18.84 -18.94 0.61
CA GLU A 64 -18.98 -20.32 1.10
C GLU A 64 -19.94 -20.43 2.29
N THR A 65 -20.04 -19.39 3.12
CA THR A 65 -20.81 -19.43 4.38
C THR A 65 -22.27 -19.04 4.18
N PHE A 66 -22.53 -18.09 3.28
CA PHE A 66 -23.88 -17.55 3.08
C PHE A 66 -24.56 -18.20 1.88
N PRO A 67 -25.87 -18.50 1.96
CA PRO A 67 -26.64 -19.01 0.83
C PRO A 67 -26.93 -17.87 -0.16
N LEU A 68 -25.95 -17.52 -0.98
CA LEU A 68 -26.08 -16.50 -2.02
C LEU A 68 -26.82 -17.05 -3.24
N SER A 69 -27.71 -16.27 -3.82
CA SER A 69 -28.22 -16.52 -5.17
C SER A 69 -27.10 -16.41 -6.21
N GLU A 70 -27.31 -16.94 -7.41
CA GLU A 70 -26.34 -16.85 -8.51
C GLU A 70 -26.00 -15.39 -8.88
N GLU A 71 -26.97 -14.49 -8.79
CA GLU A 71 -26.80 -13.06 -9.09
C GLU A 71 -25.98 -12.36 -8.02
N GLU A 72 -26.28 -12.61 -6.73
CA GLU A 72 -25.50 -12.10 -5.61
C GLU A 72 -24.07 -12.62 -5.63
N ARG A 73 -23.89 -13.92 -5.90
CA ARG A 73 -22.57 -14.55 -6.01
C ARG A 73 -21.76 -13.92 -7.15
N ARG A 74 -22.37 -13.70 -8.31
CA ARG A 74 -21.73 -13.03 -9.45
C ARG A 74 -21.33 -11.59 -9.11
N ALA A 75 -22.25 -10.81 -8.53
CA ALA A 75 -21.97 -9.45 -8.12
C ALA A 75 -20.81 -9.38 -7.11
N PHE A 76 -20.79 -10.31 -6.16
CA PHE A 76 -19.76 -10.38 -5.14
C PHE A 76 -18.38 -10.78 -5.68
N LEU A 77 -18.32 -11.73 -6.63
CA LEU A 77 -17.07 -12.07 -7.33
C LEU A 77 -16.56 -10.91 -8.20
N ASN A 78 -17.45 -10.17 -8.86
CA ASN A 78 -17.07 -8.97 -9.62
C ASN A 78 -16.53 -7.86 -8.70
N PHE A 79 -17.14 -7.68 -7.52
CA PHE A 79 -16.62 -6.76 -6.49
C PHE A 79 -15.19 -7.14 -6.08
N ARG A 80 -14.95 -8.43 -5.78
CA ARG A 80 -13.62 -8.94 -5.45
C ARG A 80 -12.61 -8.59 -6.54
N GLU A 81 -12.91 -8.92 -7.80
CA GLU A 81 -12.02 -8.66 -8.95
C GLU A 81 -11.74 -7.17 -9.16
N THR A 82 -12.77 -6.34 -9.02
CA THR A 82 -12.63 -4.88 -9.13
C THR A 82 -11.71 -4.34 -8.03
N LEU A 83 -11.90 -4.79 -6.80
CA LEU A 83 -11.11 -4.33 -5.66
C LEU A 83 -9.66 -4.82 -5.73
N THR A 84 -9.42 -6.09 -6.09
CA THR A 84 -8.06 -6.62 -6.22
C THR A 84 -7.30 -5.94 -7.36
N ARG A 85 -7.97 -5.65 -8.50
CA ARG A 85 -7.37 -4.85 -9.58
C ARG A 85 -6.99 -3.45 -9.11
N LEU A 86 -7.90 -2.76 -8.42
CA LEU A 86 -7.63 -1.42 -7.89
C LEU A 86 -6.44 -1.41 -6.93
N LEU A 87 -6.36 -2.39 -6.03
CA LEU A 87 -5.23 -2.54 -5.11
C LEU A 87 -3.91 -2.77 -5.84
N TRP A 88 -3.91 -3.60 -6.88
CA TRP A 88 -2.73 -3.87 -7.70
C TRP A 88 -2.24 -2.63 -8.47
N GLU A 89 -3.15 -1.89 -9.11
CA GLU A 89 -2.81 -0.64 -9.80
C GLU A 89 -2.27 0.41 -8.81
N THR A 90 -2.91 0.52 -7.66
CA THR A 90 -2.50 1.45 -6.60
C THR A 90 -1.13 1.07 -6.02
N TRP A 91 -0.83 -0.22 -5.89
CA TRP A 91 0.48 -0.71 -5.47
C TRP A 91 1.58 -0.23 -6.41
N MET A 92 1.42 -0.47 -7.71
CA MET A 92 2.39 -0.06 -8.74
C MET A 92 2.61 1.45 -8.73
N GLN A 93 1.52 2.23 -8.70
CA GLN A 93 1.61 3.69 -8.64
C GLN A 93 2.27 4.20 -7.36
N THR A 94 1.93 3.62 -6.21
CA THR A 94 2.48 4.03 -4.91
C THR A 94 3.96 3.73 -4.85
N LYS A 95 4.38 2.55 -5.30
CA LYS A 95 5.79 2.14 -5.34
C LYS A 95 6.62 3.10 -6.19
N GLU A 96 6.15 3.44 -7.38
CA GLU A 96 6.84 4.38 -8.27
C GLU A 96 6.93 5.79 -7.67
N LYS A 97 5.84 6.31 -7.09
CA LYS A 97 5.84 7.62 -6.42
C LYS A 97 6.80 7.65 -5.23
N LEU A 98 6.79 6.63 -4.37
CA LEU A 98 7.69 6.56 -3.21
C LEU A 98 9.17 6.45 -3.63
N LYS A 99 9.48 5.64 -4.65
CA LYS A 99 10.84 5.57 -5.21
C LYS A 99 11.30 6.92 -5.79
N ALA A 100 10.41 7.63 -6.49
CA ALA A 100 10.73 8.96 -7.04
C ALA A 100 11.05 9.96 -5.92
N VAL A 101 10.27 9.98 -4.84
CA VAL A 101 10.55 10.82 -3.66
C VAL A 101 11.86 10.42 -3.00
N TYR A 102 12.10 9.12 -2.78
CA TYR A 102 13.35 8.63 -2.20
C TYR A 102 14.58 9.04 -3.02
N LYS A 103 14.50 8.94 -4.36
CA LYS A 103 15.55 9.40 -5.27
C LYS A 103 15.78 10.91 -5.18
N ALA A 104 14.72 11.72 -5.10
CA ALA A 104 14.83 13.17 -4.97
C ALA A 104 15.52 13.57 -3.65
N ILE A 105 15.18 12.89 -2.55
CA ILE A 105 15.82 13.08 -1.25
C ILE A 105 17.32 12.70 -1.32
N LYS A 106 17.63 11.51 -1.84
CA LYS A 106 19.03 11.03 -1.95
C LYS A 106 19.89 11.95 -2.82
N ASN A 107 19.31 12.56 -3.85
CA ASN A 107 20.01 13.45 -4.77
C ASN A 107 20.05 14.92 -4.30
N GLY A 108 19.49 15.24 -3.14
CA GLY A 108 19.43 16.62 -2.62
C GLY A 108 18.52 17.56 -3.41
N THR A 109 17.62 17.03 -4.25
CA THR A 109 16.70 17.81 -5.11
C THR A 109 15.28 17.91 -4.55
N CYS A 110 15.07 17.44 -3.31
CA CYS A 110 13.80 17.55 -2.59
C CYS A 110 13.77 18.83 -1.75
N ARG A 111 12.69 19.61 -1.88
CA ARG A 111 12.34 20.68 -0.95
C ARG A 111 11.20 20.19 -0.06
N ILE A 112 11.34 20.30 1.26
CA ILE A 112 10.25 20.01 2.20
C ILE A 112 9.42 21.28 2.39
N GLU A 113 8.13 21.20 2.10
CA GLU A 113 7.14 22.24 2.41
C GLU A 113 6.07 21.63 3.33
N GLY A 114 6.20 21.86 4.64
CA GLY A 114 5.31 21.24 5.63
C GLY A 114 5.42 19.71 5.66
N LYS A 115 4.35 19.00 5.22
CA LYS A 115 4.29 17.53 5.16
C LYS A 115 4.58 16.96 3.77
N SER A 116 4.80 17.79 2.75
CA SER A 116 5.06 17.36 1.37
C SER A 116 6.53 17.56 0.98
N CYS A 117 7.02 16.70 0.08
CA CYS A 117 8.28 16.87 -0.62
C CYS A 117 7.97 17.13 -2.09
N THR A 118 8.43 18.26 -2.62
CA THR A 118 8.35 18.59 -4.05
C THR A 118 9.72 18.41 -4.70
N ARG A 119 9.72 17.84 -5.92
CA ARG A 119 10.94 17.65 -6.70
C ARG A 119 11.26 18.96 -7.41
N GLN A 120 12.46 19.49 -7.23
CA GLN A 120 12.92 20.62 -8.02
C GLN A 120 13.29 20.15 -9.44
N THR A 121 12.54 20.60 -10.43
CA THR A 121 13.00 20.66 -11.83
C THR A 121 13.52 22.08 -12.08
N GLY A 122 14.51 22.25 -12.96
CA GLY A 122 15.10 23.56 -13.27
C GLY A 122 14.15 24.60 -13.90
N ARG A 123 12.84 24.37 -13.84
CA ARG A 123 11.74 25.23 -14.32
C ARG A 123 10.64 25.32 -13.25
N GLY A 124 10.97 25.75 -12.03
CA GLY A 124 9.98 26.04 -10.99
C GLY A 124 9.24 24.82 -10.42
N CYS A 125 8.68 24.98 -9.22
CA CYS A 125 7.92 23.94 -8.54
C CYS A 125 6.65 23.61 -9.33
N THR A 126 6.51 22.35 -9.75
CA THR A 126 5.24 21.74 -10.19
C THR A 126 4.90 20.60 -9.25
#